data_AF-A0A0C2S2P0-F1
#
_entry.id   AF-A0A0C2S2P0-F1
#
_cell.length_a   1.000
_cell.length_b   1.000
_cell.length_c   1.000
_cell.angle_alpha   90.00
_cell.angle_beta   90.00
_cell.angle_gamma   90.00
#
_symmetry.space_group_name_H-M   'P 1'
#
loop_
_entity.id
_entity.type
_entity.pdbx_description
1 polymer ?
#
loop_
_entity_poly.entity_id
_entity_poly.type
_entity_poly.pdbx_seq_one_letter_code
_entity_poly.pdbx_strand_id
1 'polypeptide(L)'
;MADHAKFIGHFLDRSERQLVEQARAFSSDFDHLMFQALDLGHMRQESEAPQLLDQFLDQNRVSIVSLREFKKTARDLIEACRIKSNILPLLADHVFREAGRFIEIIDLFESSLKSN
;
A
#
# COMPACT_ATOMS: atom_id res chain seq x y z
N MET A 1 4.41 3.52 0.25
CA MET A 1 3.28 2.87 -0.48
C MET A 1 2.54 3.84 -1.39
N ALA A 2 2.26 5.08 -0.95
CA ALA A 2 1.75 6.13 -1.83
C ALA A 2 2.61 6.31 -3.09
N ASP A 3 3.92 6.43 -2.92
CA ASP A 3 4.86 6.55 -4.04
C ASP A 3 4.79 5.36 -5.00
N HIS A 4 4.50 4.17 -4.47
CA HIS A 4 4.33 2.98 -5.31
C HIS A 4 3.14 3.11 -6.24
N ALA A 5 2.02 3.57 -5.70
CA ALA A 5 0.82 3.82 -6.47
C ALA A 5 1.04 4.95 -7.51
N LYS A 6 1.76 6.02 -7.14
CA LYS A 6 2.13 7.11 -8.06
C LYS A 6 2.96 6.61 -9.23
N PHE A 7 4.07 5.93 -9.00
CA PHE A 7 4.91 5.50 -10.12
C PHE A 7 4.21 4.46 -11.01
N ILE A 8 3.41 3.55 -10.44
CA ILE A 8 2.61 2.59 -11.23
C ILE A 8 1.67 3.38 -12.16
N GLY A 9 0.94 4.37 -11.64
CA GLY A 9 0.07 5.22 -12.44
C GLY A 9 0.81 6.02 -13.52
N HIS A 10 2.04 6.46 -13.26
CA HIS A 10 2.87 7.20 -14.21
C HIS A 10 3.55 6.34 -15.27
N PHE A 11 3.83 5.05 -14.99
CA PHE A 11 4.48 4.14 -15.93
C PHE A 11 3.51 3.25 -16.71
N LEU A 12 2.24 3.18 -16.29
CA LEU A 12 1.17 2.64 -17.12
C LEU A 12 0.96 3.53 -18.35
N ASP A 13 0.66 2.90 -19.49
CA ASP A 13 0.29 3.66 -20.67
C ASP A 13 -1.03 4.43 -20.44
N ARG A 14 -1.13 5.64 -21.00
CA ARG A 14 -2.31 6.52 -20.81
C ARG A 14 -3.61 5.94 -21.37
N SER A 15 -3.53 4.90 -22.21
CA SER A 15 -4.71 4.17 -22.68
C SER A 15 -5.25 3.15 -21.67
N GLU A 16 -4.46 2.72 -20.68
CA GLU A 16 -4.88 1.84 -19.57
C GLU A 16 -5.65 2.62 -18.49
N ARG A 17 -6.66 3.40 -18.89
CA ARG A 17 -7.30 4.44 -18.07
C ARG A 17 -7.82 3.91 -16.72
N GLN A 18 -8.44 2.74 -16.73
CA GLN A 18 -8.98 2.12 -15.51
C GLN A 18 -7.89 1.77 -14.51
N LEU A 19 -6.77 1.21 -14.96
CA LEU A 19 -5.63 0.88 -14.09
C LEU A 19 -4.94 2.13 -13.56
N VAL A 20 -4.83 3.17 -14.41
CA VAL A 20 -4.29 4.48 -14.00
C VAL A 20 -5.17 5.14 -12.92
N GLU A 21 -6.50 5.10 -13.07
CA GLU A 21 -7.43 5.62 -12.06
C GLU A 21 -7.34 4.83 -10.75
N GLN A 22 -7.27 3.51 -10.81
CA GLN A 22 -7.07 2.67 -9.63
C GLN A 22 -5.76 3.02 -8.91
N ALA A 23 -4.65 3.13 -9.65
CA ALA A 23 -3.37 3.53 -9.08
C ALA A 23 -3.43 4.93 -8.44
N ARG A 24 -4.16 5.87 -9.06
CA ARG A 24 -4.37 7.20 -8.48
C ARG A 24 -5.22 7.18 -7.21
N ALA A 25 -6.26 6.35 -7.17
CA ALA A 25 -7.08 6.18 -5.96
C ALA A 25 -6.22 5.66 -4.80
N PHE A 26 -5.45 4.58 -5.02
CA PHE A 26 -4.51 4.07 -4.02
C PHE A 26 -3.48 5.12 -3.59
N SER A 27 -2.97 5.93 -4.53
CA SER A 27 -2.07 7.04 -4.16
C SER A 27 -2.72 7.98 -3.17
N SER A 28 -3.97 8.39 -3.41
CA SER A 28 -4.71 9.28 -2.52
C SER A 28 -4.94 8.63 -1.15
N ASP A 29 -5.36 7.37 -1.13
CA ASP A 29 -5.62 6.64 0.12
C ASP A 29 -4.36 6.56 0.99
N PHE A 30 -3.21 6.25 0.40
CA PHE A 30 -1.96 6.17 1.15
C PHE A 30 -1.37 7.54 1.50
N ASP A 31 -1.65 8.59 0.74
CA ASP A 31 -1.31 9.95 1.17
C ASP A 31 -2.12 10.33 2.42
N HIS A 32 -3.41 10.00 2.46
CA HIS A 32 -4.25 10.21 3.66
C HIS A 32 -3.76 9.40 4.88
N LEU A 33 -3.49 8.10 4.71
CA LEU A 33 -2.95 7.26 5.78
C LEU A 33 -1.60 7.77 6.29
N MET A 34 -0.74 8.29 5.39
CA MET A 34 0.54 8.86 5.78
C MET A 34 0.34 10.11 6.65
N PHE A 35 -0.57 11.02 6.28
CA PHE A 35 -0.85 12.19 7.11
C PHE A 35 -1.45 11.82 8.47
N GLN A 36 -2.35 10.83 8.52
CA GLN A 36 -2.86 10.30 9.79
C GLN A 36 -1.73 9.74 10.67
N ALA A 37 -0.78 9.01 10.07
CA ALA A 37 0.37 8.48 10.79
C ALA A 37 1.29 9.59 11.34
N LEU A 38 1.48 10.67 10.57
CA LEU A 38 2.25 11.83 11.00
C LEU A 38 1.57 12.55 12.17
N ASP A 39 0.26 12.78 12.10
CA ASP A 39 -0.51 13.42 13.17
C ASP A 39 -0.47 12.57 14.45
N LEU A 40 -0.66 11.25 14.32
CA LEU A 40 -0.55 10.31 15.45
C LEU A 40 0.85 10.35 16.08
N GLY A 41 1.90 10.50 15.26
CA GLY A 41 3.28 10.66 15.71
C GLY A 41 3.56 12.00 16.43
N HIS A 42 2.87 13.08 16.05
CA HIS A 42 2.97 14.38 16.74
C HIS A 42 2.20 14.42 18.06
N MET A 43 1.16 13.60 18.22
CA MET A 43 0.35 13.47 19.44
C MET A 43 0.91 12.46 20.45
N ARG A 44 2.23 12.19 20.40
CA ARG A 44 2.90 11.18 21.23
C ARG A 44 2.66 11.42 22.73
N GLN A 45 2.48 10.32 23.47
CA GLN A 45 2.00 10.18 24.86
C GLN A 45 0.50 9.88 24.98
N GLU A 46 -0.39 10.70 24.42
CA GLU A 46 -1.83 10.42 24.43
C GLU A 46 -2.26 9.46 23.31
N SER A 47 -1.53 9.44 22.19
CA SER A 47 -1.84 8.64 21.01
C SER A 47 -1.32 7.20 21.04
N GLU A 48 -0.57 6.81 22.07
CA GLU A 48 -0.03 5.44 22.22
C GLU A 48 -1.00 4.50 22.97
N ALA A 49 -2.25 4.93 23.15
CA ALA A 49 -3.30 4.09 23.73
C ALA A 49 -3.50 2.81 22.86
N PRO A 50 -3.52 1.60 23.46
CA PRO A 50 -3.63 0.35 22.70
C PRO A 50 -4.81 0.32 21.73
N GLN A 51 -5.97 0.85 22.14
CA GLN A 51 -7.18 0.87 21.29
C GLN A 51 -7.01 1.73 20.04
N LEU A 52 -6.29 2.85 20.13
CA LEU A 52 -6.02 3.73 18.99
C LEU A 52 -5.02 3.06 18.04
N LEU A 53 -3.98 2.42 18.58
CA LEU A 53 -2.98 1.71 17.80
C LEU A 53 -3.57 0.49 17.09
N ASP A 54 -4.44 -0.27 17.75
CA ASP A 54 -5.16 -1.40 17.15
C ASP A 54 -6.01 -0.94 15.97
N GLN A 55 -6.83 0.10 16.16
CA GLN A 55 -7.64 0.68 15.09
C GLN A 55 -6.78 1.24 13.94
N PHE A 56 -5.66 1.88 14.24
CA PHE A 56 -4.73 2.40 13.24
C PHE A 56 -4.11 1.27 12.41
N LEU A 57 -3.67 0.18 13.05
CA LEU A 57 -3.12 -0.98 12.36
C LEU A 57 -4.18 -1.64 11.47
N ASP A 58 -5.39 -1.85 11.97
CA ASP A 58 -6.52 -2.41 11.22
C ASP A 58 -6.82 -1.60 9.95
N GLN A 59 -6.90 -0.26 10.07
CA GLN A 59 -7.15 0.64 8.92
C GLN A 59 -6.04 0.54 7.87
N ASN A 60 -4.77 0.53 8.31
CA ASN A 60 -3.63 0.38 7.40
C ASN A 60 -3.61 -0.99 6.74
N ARG A 61 -3.97 -2.05 7.47
CA ARG A 61 -4.00 -3.43 7.01
C ARG A 61 -4.94 -3.62 5.82
N VAL A 62 -6.16 -3.11 5.91
CA VAL A 62 -7.14 -3.20 4.81
C VAL A 62 -6.59 -2.58 3.53
N SER A 63 -6.01 -1.39 3.62
CA SER A 63 -5.47 -0.66 2.48
C SER A 63 -4.24 -1.33 1.87
N ILE A 64 -3.31 -1.86 2.70
CA ILE A 64 -2.12 -2.53 2.17
C ILE A 64 -2.42 -3.89 1.55
N VAL A 65 -3.37 -4.64 2.09
CA VAL A 65 -3.82 -5.91 1.49
C VAL A 65 -4.42 -5.63 0.11
N SER A 66 -5.30 -4.63 0.01
CA SER A 66 -5.89 -4.21 -1.27
C SER A 66 -4.82 -3.78 -2.29
N LEU A 67 -3.87 -2.92 -1.89
CA LEU A 67 -2.78 -2.50 -2.76
C LEU A 67 -1.87 -3.66 -3.17
N ARG A 68 -1.61 -4.62 -2.28
CA ARG A 68 -0.80 -5.79 -2.58
C ARG A 68 -1.45 -6.66 -3.66
N GLU A 69 -2.76 -6.90 -3.57
CA GLU A 69 -3.47 -7.68 -4.59
C GLU A 69 -3.54 -6.94 -5.94
N PHE A 70 -3.68 -5.61 -5.92
CA PHE A 70 -3.55 -4.79 -7.12
C PHE A 70 -2.15 -4.94 -7.75
N LYS A 71 -1.09 -4.85 -6.95
CA LYS A 71 0.30 -5.02 -7.42
C LYS A 71 0.56 -6.42 -7.98
N LYS A 72 0.02 -7.46 -7.34
CA LYS A 72 0.10 -8.84 -7.82
C LYS A 72 -0.57 -8.97 -9.20
N THR A 73 -1.78 -8.46 -9.32
CA THR A 73 -2.54 -8.46 -10.59
C THR A 73 -1.79 -7.70 -11.67
N ALA A 74 -1.26 -6.52 -11.36
CA ALA A 74 -0.47 -5.73 -12.29
C ALA A 74 0.79 -6.47 -12.75
N ARG A 75 1.54 -7.09 -11.82
CA ARG A 75 2.72 -7.92 -12.14
C ARG A 75 2.35 -9.05 -13.10
N ASP A 76 1.32 -9.83 -12.78
CA ASP A 76 0.91 -10.99 -13.57
C ASP A 76 0.44 -10.57 -14.99
N LEU A 77 -0.23 -9.41 -15.10
CA LEU A 77 -0.62 -8.84 -16.39
C LEU A 77 0.58 -8.32 -17.21
N ILE A 78 1.58 -7.72 -16.56
CA ILE A 78 2.81 -7.26 -17.21
C ILE A 78 3.62 -8.45 -17.74
N GLU A 79 3.81 -9.48 -16.90
CA GLU A 79 4.51 -10.71 -17.27
C GLU A 79 3.84 -11.44 -18.44
N ALA A 80 2.51 -11.45 -18.47
CA ALA A 80 1.73 -12.02 -19.57
C ALA A 80 1.60 -11.11 -20.80
N CYS A 81 2.23 -9.93 -20.80
CA CYS A 81 2.11 -8.90 -21.84
C CYS A 81 0.65 -8.50 -22.16
N ARG A 82 -0.23 -8.48 -21.15
CA ARG A 82 -1.68 -8.19 -21.29
C ARG A 82 -2.06 -6.72 -21.07
N ILE A 83 -1.13 -5.89 -20.61
CA ILE A 83 -1.31 -4.45 -20.43
C ILE A 83 -0.13 -3.68 -21.02
N LYS A 84 -0.36 -2.43 -21.42
CA LYS A 84 0.68 -1.55 -21.93
C LYS A 84 1.28 -0.73 -20.78
N SER A 85 2.58 -0.86 -20.58
CA SER A 85 3.32 -0.08 -19.59
C SER A 85 4.80 -0.04 -19.92
N ASN A 86 5.50 0.92 -19.32
CA ASN A 86 6.98 0.96 -19.26
C ASN A 86 7.51 0.36 -17.96
N ILE A 87 6.71 -0.45 -17.26
CA ILE A 87 7.08 -1.09 -15.99
C ILE A 87 7.82 -2.38 -16.31
N LEU A 88 9.07 -2.49 -15.87
CA LEU A 88 9.82 -3.74 -15.96
C LEU A 88 9.13 -4.81 -15.06
N PRO A 89 8.96 -6.06 -15.53
CA PRO A 89 8.33 -7.11 -14.72
C PRO A 89 8.96 -7.27 -13.32
N LEU A 90 10.30 -7.21 -13.25
CA LEU A 90 11.04 -7.28 -11.99
C LEU A 90 10.74 -6.11 -11.04
N LEU A 91 10.47 -4.92 -11.57
CA LEU A 91 10.06 -3.77 -10.75
C LEU A 91 8.66 -3.97 -10.17
N ALA A 92 7.73 -4.52 -10.96
CA ALA A 92 6.40 -4.86 -10.48
C ALA A 92 6.45 -5.90 -9.35
N ASP A 93 7.29 -6.93 -9.50
CA ASP A 93 7.53 -7.93 -8.45
C ASP A 93 8.21 -7.34 -7.20
N HIS A 94 9.20 -6.46 -7.39
CA HIS A 94 9.91 -5.79 -6.29
C HIS A 94 8.93 -5.06 -5.36
N VAL A 95 8.08 -4.20 -5.91
CA VAL A 95 7.16 -3.41 -5.09
C VAL A 95 5.99 -4.24 -4.54
N PHE A 96 5.69 -5.39 -5.17
CA PHE A 96 4.77 -6.39 -4.61
C PHE A 96 5.36 -7.03 -3.35
N ARG A 97 6.64 -7.43 -3.38
CA ARG A 97 7.34 -8.00 -2.21
C ARG A 97 7.45 -7.00 -1.06
N GLU A 98 7.73 -5.73 -1.35
CA GLU A 98 7.75 -4.69 -0.31
C GLU A 98 6.39 -4.48 0.36
N ALA A 99 5.29 -4.57 -0.41
CA ALA A 99 3.95 -4.53 0.18
C ALA A 99 3.68 -5.77 1.04
N GLY A 100 4.15 -6.95 0.62
CA GLY A 100 4.11 -8.18 1.44
C GLY A 100 4.87 -8.02 2.75
N ARG A 101 6.08 -7.45 2.70
CA ARG A 101 6.87 -7.16 3.90
C ARG A 101 6.18 -6.18 4.84
N PHE A 102 5.47 -5.19 4.31
CA PHE A 102 4.75 -4.24 5.14
C PHE A 102 3.58 -4.91 5.89
N ILE A 103 2.88 -5.86 5.27
CA ILE A 103 1.85 -6.67 5.94
C ILE A 103 2.46 -7.48 7.09
N GLU A 104 3.61 -8.15 6.87
CA GLU A 104 4.29 -8.90 7.93
C GLU A 104 4.59 -8.03 9.16
N ILE A 105 5.02 -6.78 8.93
CA ILE A 105 5.31 -5.84 10.02
C ILE A 105 4.04 -5.46 10.79
N ILE A 106 2.92 -5.21 10.09
CA ILE A 106 1.63 -4.92 10.72
C ILE A 106 1.17 -6.12 11.56
N ASP A 107 1.17 -7.33 10.99
CA ASP A 107 0.74 -8.54 11.69
C ASP A 107 1.60 -8.81 12.95
N LEU A 108 2.91 -8.53 12.90
CA LEU A 108 3.81 -8.63 14.05
C LEU A 108 3.46 -7.63 15.16
N PHE A 109 3.16 -6.38 14.80
CA PHE A 109 2.77 -5.36 15.78
C PHE A 109 1.39 -5.64 16.37
N GLU A 110 0.40 -6.06 15.58
CA GLU A 110 -0.92 -6.46 16.09
C GLU A 110 -0.82 -7.60 17.10
N SER A 111 -0.01 -8.62 16.78
CA SER A 111 0.23 -9.75 17.69
C SER A 111 0.89 -9.31 19.00
N SER A 112 1.82 -8.36 18.92
CA SER A 112 2.50 -7.80 20.09
C SER A 112 1.56 -6.94 20.95
N LEU A 113 0.64 -6.21 20.31
CA LEU A 113 -0.35 -5.37 20.98
C LEU A 113 -1.38 -6.19 21.75
N LYS A 114 -1.83 -7.32 21.17
CA LYS A 114 -2.82 -8.24 21.77
C LYS A 114 -2.25 -9.13 22.89
N SER A 115 -0.93 -9.24 22.98
CA SER A 115 -0.24 -10.06 23.99
C SER A 115 0.06 -9.30 25.29
N ASN A 116 -0.15 -7.98 25.31
CA ASN A 116 -0.08 -7.12 26.50
C ASN A 116 -1.48 -6.83 27.05
#